data_AF-A0A3M0XP20-F1
#
_entry.id   AF-A0A3M0XP20-F1
#
_cell.length_a   1.000
_cell.length_b   1.000
_cell.length_c   1.000
_cell.angle_alpha   90.00
_cell.angle_beta   90.00
_cell.angle_gamma   90.00
#
_symmetry.space_group_name_H-M   'P 1'
#
loop_
_entity.id
_entity.type
_entity.pdbx_description
1 polymer ?
#
loop_
_entity_poly.entity_id
_entity_poly.type
_entity_poly.pdbx_seq_one_letter_code
_entity_poly.pdbx_strand_id
1 'polypeptide(L)'
;MRRVTLEQPWQWLAAGWRDICRAPAISLTYGALFTVISLVLSAGLFLSGLEYLLPPLAAGFMLVGPMLAVGLYETSRRLEAGEPVSLRAALIVSTRSPTQLGFLGVILALV
;
A
#
# COMPACT_ATOMS: atom_id res chain seq x y z
N MET A 1 -9.07 -26.68 6.02
CA MET A 1 -7.67 -26.23 5.85
C MET A 1 -7.33 -26.24 4.37
N ARG A 2 -7.09 -25.07 3.73
CA ARG A 2 -6.64 -25.00 2.32
C ARG A 2 -5.15 -25.38 2.29
N ARG A 3 -4.76 -26.39 1.50
CA ARG A 3 -3.34 -26.74 1.34
C ARG A 3 -2.66 -25.65 0.51
N VAL A 4 -1.67 -25.00 1.10
CA VAL A 4 -0.81 -24.03 0.40
C VAL A 4 0.37 -24.80 -0.18
N THR A 5 0.42 -24.95 -1.50
CA THR A 5 1.55 -25.56 -2.22
C THR A 5 2.68 -24.53 -2.39
N LEU A 6 3.93 -25.00 -2.50
CA LEU A 6 5.12 -24.15 -2.67
C LEU A 6 5.07 -23.25 -3.91
N GLU A 7 4.20 -23.55 -4.88
CA GLU A 7 4.02 -22.76 -6.11
C GLU A 7 3.04 -21.58 -5.94
N GLN A 8 2.25 -21.55 -4.86
CA GLN A 8 1.24 -20.50 -4.66
C GLN A 8 1.80 -19.08 -4.60
N PRO A 9 2.96 -18.80 -3.98
CA PRO A 9 3.55 -17.46 -4.01
C PRO A 9 3.79 -16.96 -5.43
N TRP A 10 4.21 -17.85 -6.34
CA TRP A 10 4.44 -17.50 -7.73
C TRP A 10 3.14 -17.20 -8.48
N GLN A 11 2.09 -17.98 -8.19
CA GLN A 11 0.75 -17.74 -8.73
C GLN A 11 0.17 -16.40 -8.23
N TRP A 12 0.38 -16.05 -6.97
CA TRP A 12 -0.06 -14.76 -6.40
C TRP A 12 0.69 -13.57 -7.01
N LEU A 13 2.01 -13.69 -7.20
CA LEU A 13 2.80 -12.67 -7.90
C LEU A 13 2.34 -12.48 -9.34
N ALA A 14 2.11 -13.58 -10.07
CA ALA A 14 1.61 -13.53 -11.44
C ALA A 14 0.18 -12.97 -11.54
N ALA A 15 -0.65 -13.17 -10.53
CA ALA A 15 -1.98 -12.56 -10.43
C ALA A 15 -1.87 -11.04 -10.18
N GLY A 16 -1.06 -10.63 -9.20
CA GLY A 16 -0.83 -9.22 -8.91
C GLY A 16 -0.25 -8.45 -10.10
N TRP A 17 0.66 -9.05 -10.87
CA TRP A 17 1.16 -8.46 -12.10
C TRP A 17 0.05 -8.25 -13.15
N ARG A 18 -0.86 -9.23 -13.28
CA ARG A 18 -2.00 -9.14 -14.19
C ARG A 18 -2.97 -8.03 -13.78
N ASP A 19 -3.18 -7.85 -12.49
CA ASP A 19 -4.03 -6.78 -11.95
C ASP A 19 -3.45 -5.40 -12.24
N ILE A 20 -2.13 -5.23 -12.10
CA ILE A 20 -1.42 -4.00 -12.49
C ILE A 20 -1.61 -3.72 -13.99
N CYS A 21 -1.46 -4.74 -14.85
CA CYS A 21 -1.66 -4.58 -16.29
C CYS A 21 -3.14 -4.32 -16.67
N ARG A 22 -4.11 -4.81 -15.89
CA ARG A 22 -5.54 -4.61 -16.13
C ARG A 22 -6.06 -3.26 -15.62
N ALA A 23 -5.49 -2.72 -14.56
CA ALA A 23 -5.86 -1.43 -13.98
C ALA A 23 -4.64 -0.48 -13.82
N PRO A 24 -3.89 -0.21 -14.91
CA PRO A 24 -2.62 0.51 -14.82
C PRO A 24 -2.80 1.93 -14.29
N ALA A 25 -3.91 2.60 -14.62
CA ALA A 25 -4.20 3.95 -14.15
C ALA A 25 -4.28 4.02 -12.61
N ILE A 26 -4.83 3.00 -11.95
CA ILE A 26 -5.00 2.99 -10.50
C ILE A 26 -3.67 2.67 -9.83
N SER A 27 -3.00 1.60 -10.28
CA SER A 27 -1.70 1.20 -9.75
C SER A 27 -0.64 2.30 -9.91
N LEU A 28 -0.57 2.94 -11.08
CA LEU A 28 0.36 4.04 -11.35
C LEU A 28 0.03 5.29 -10.54
N THR A 29 -1.24 5.66 -10.40
CA THR A 29 -1.63 6.83 -9.59
C THR A 29 -1.23 6.61 -8.13
N TYR A 30 -1.46 5.41 -7.60
CA TYR A 30 -1.12 5.06 -6.22
C TYR A 30 0.39 5.09 -5.99
N GLY A 31 1.16 4.45 -6.89
CA GLY A 31 2.62 4.47 -6.85
C GLY A 31 3.17 5.88 -6.96
N ALA A 32 2.73 6.66 -7.96
CA ALA A 32 3.17 8.02 -8.18
C ALA A 32 2.86 8.94 -6.99
N LEU A 33 1.67 8.81 -6.39
CA LEU A 33 1.28 9.59 -5.22
C LEU A 33 2.28 9.40 -4.07
N PHE A 34 2.59 8.15 -3.70
CA PHE A 34 3.53 7.89 -2.61
C PHE A 34 4.96 8.24 -2.99
N THR A 35 5.39 7.98 -4.22
CA THR A 35 6.72 8.40 -4.68
C THR A 35 6.88 9.91 -4.57
N VAL A 36 5.88 10.70 -4.98
CA VAL A 36 5.92 12.16 -4.86
C VAL A 36 5.95 12.60 -3.40
N ILE A 37 5.08 12.04 -2.55
CA ILE A 37 5.06 12.37 -1.12
C ILE A 37 6.41 12.06 -0.47
N SER A 38 6.96 10.87 -0.70
CA SER A 38 8.26 10.46 -0.15
C SER A 38 9.38 11.35 -0.65
N LEU A 39 9.42 11.68 -1.95
CA LEU A 39 10.43 12.58 -2.51
C LEU A 39 10.36 13.98 -1.90
N VAL A 40 9.15 14.55 -1.76
CA VAL A 40 8.96 15.88 -1.17
C VAL A 40 9.42 15.89 0.30
N LEU A 41 9.05 14.88 1.09
CA LEU A 41 9.45 14.78 2.48
C LEU A 41 10.97 14.59 2.62
N SER A 42 11.55 13.65 1.86
CA SER A 42 12.98 13.41 1.89
C SER A 42 13.78 14.62 1.44
N ALA A 43 13.40 15.26 0.33
CA ALA A 43 14.05 16.49 -0.14
C ALA A 43 13.92 17.63 0.88
N GLY A 44 12.76 17.80 1.50
CA GLY A 44 12.55 18.78 2.57
C GLY A 44 13.48 18.57 3.76
N LEU A 45 13.69 17.32 4.19
CA LEU A 45 14.64 16.99 5.25
C LEU A 45 16.08 17.28 4.86
N PHE A 46 16.49 16.90 3.64
CA PHE A 46 17.84 17.20 3.14
C PHE A 46 18.11 18.71 3.06
N LEU A 47 17.17 19.48 2.52
CA LEU A 47 17.30 20.94 2.40
C LEU A 47 17.33 21.64 3.77
N SER A 48 16.77 21.01 4.80
CA SER A 48 16.74 21.55 6.17
C SER A 48 17.92 21.10 7.04
N GLY A 49 18.84 20.28 6.52
CA GLY A 49 19.93 19.68 7.30
C GLY A 49 19.45 18.66 8.35
N LEU A 50 18.30 18.05 8.11
CA LEU A 50 17.63 17.08 8.99
C LEU A 50 17.72 15.65 8.43
N GLU A 51 18.75 15.33 7.64
CA GLU A 51 18.93 14.02 7.01
C GLU A 51 18.99 12.87 8.04
N TYR A 52 19.35 13.14 9.29
CA TYR A 52 19.32 12.16 10.37
C TYR A 52 17.89 11.69 10.72
N LEU A 53 16.85 12.38 10.27
CA LEU A 53 15.44 11.97 10.39
C LEU A 53 14.96 11.07 9.24
N LEU A 54 15.78 10.81 8.21
CA LEU A 54 15.42 9.91 7.13
C LEU A 54 15.18 8.46 7.60
N PRO A 55 15.99 7.85 8.49
CA PRO A 55 15.70 6.50 8.97
C PRO A 55 14.38 6.41 9.75
N PRO A 56 14.06 7.32 10.70
CA PRO A 56 12.74 7.39 11.31
C PRO A 56 11.59 7.60 10.32
N LEU A 57 11.78 8.45 9.32
CA LEU A 57 10.78 8.68 8.26
C LEU A 57 10.50 7.38 7.49
N ALA A 58 11.55 6.66 7.11
CA ALA A 58 11.43 5.38 6.43
C ALA A 58 10.75 4.32 7.30
N ALA A 59 11.08 4.26 8.60
CA ALA A 59 10.43 3.38 9.56
C ALA A 59 8.93 3.70 9.71
N GLY A 60 8.57 4.99 9.80
CA GLY A 60 7.18 5.44 9.81
C GLY A 60 6.44 5.04 8.54
N PHE A 61 7.07 5.18 7.37
CA PHE A 61 6.50 4.74 6.11
C PHE A 61 6.29 3.22 6.07
N MET A 62 7.22 2.43 6.59
CA MET A 62 7.08 0.97 6.67
C MET A 62 5.90 0.55 7.59
N LEU A 63 5.65 1.32 8.65
CA LEU A 63 4.53 1.10 9.57
C LEU A 63 3.17 1.40 8.92
N VAL A 64 3.09 2.49 8.16
CA VAL A 64 1.84 2.96 7.53
C VAL A 64 1.62 2.28 6.16
N GLY A 65 2.67 1.81 5.50
CA GLY A 65 2.67 1.18 4.18
C GLY A 65 1.60 0.10 3.99
N PRO A 66 1.43 -0.87 4.91
CA PRO A 66 0.38 -1.88 4.81
C PRO A 66 -1.04 -1.30 4.82
N MET A 67 -1.28 -0.21 5.56
CA MET A 67 -2.56 0.49 5.58
C MET A 67 -2.83 1.19 4.25
N LEU A 68 -1.78 1.79 3.66
CA LEU A 68 -1.86 2.41 2.36
C LEU A 68 -2.16 1.36 1.27
N ALA A 69 -1.54 0.19 1.32
CA ALA A 69 -1.78 -0.88 0.36
C ALA A 69 -3.24 -1.41 0.33
N VAL A 70 -4.07 -1.12 1.34
CA VAL A 70 -5.49 -1.54 1.39
C VAL A 70 -6.29 -1.04 0.19
N GLY A 71 -5.99 0.17 -0.32
CA GLY A 71 -6.65 0.68 -1.53
C GLY A 71 -6.39 -0.18 -2.77
N LEU A 72 -5.17 -0.72 -2.89
CA LEU A 72 -4.81 -1.66 -3.96
C LEU A 72 -5.46 -3.03 -3.76
N TYR A 73 -5.59 -3.50 -2.50
CA TYR A 73 -6.30 -4.75 -2.21
C TYR A 73 -7.78 -4.67 -2.58
N GLU A 74 -8.44 -3.55 -2.30
CA GLU A 74 -9.84 -3.34 -2.71
C GLU A 74 -9.97 -3.26 -4.24
N THR A 75 -8.98 -2.68 -4.93
CA THR A 75 -8.91 -2.64 -6.39
C THR A 75 -8.85 -4.05 -6.98
N SER A 76 -7.94 -4.89 -6.47
CA SER A 76 -7.82 -6.30 -6.88
C SER A 76 -9.10 -7.09 -6.59
N ARG A 77 -9.70 -6.91 -5.39
CA ARG A 77 -10.99 -7.55 -5.03
C ARG A 77 -12.11 -7.20 -6.03
N ARG A 78 -12.20 -5.94 -6.45
CA ARG A 78 -13.20 -5.49 -7.43
C ARG A 78 -12.94 -6.04 -8.82
N LEU A 79 -11.67 -6.11 -9.24
CA LEU A 79 -11.28 -6.74 -10.50
C LEU A 79 -11.65 -8.22 -10.53
N GLU A 80 -11.45 -8.95 -9.43
CA GLU A 80 -11.87 -10.36 -9.31
C GLU A 80 -13.40 -10.51 -9.30
N ALA A 81 -14.13 -9.57 -8.69
CA ALA A 81 -15.60 -9.58 -8.66
C ALA A 81 -16.26 -9.08 -9.95
N GLY A 82 -15.48 -8.58 -10.93
CA GLY A 82 -16.01 -7.95 -12.15
C GLY A 82 -16.72 -6.62 -11.89
N GLU A 83 -16.47 -5.98 -10.74
CA GLU A 83 -17.07 -4.70 -10.35
C GLU A 83 -16.32 -3.53 -11.00
N PRO A 84 -17.00 -2.40 -11.28
CA PRO A 84 -16.35 -1.21 -11.81
C PRO A 84 -15.32 -0.65 -10.82
N VAL A 85 -14.10 -0.51 -11.30
CA VAL A 85 -12.98 -0.01 -10.50
C VAL A 85 -12.90 1.51 -10.64
N SER A 86 -12.87 2.22 -9.52
CA SER A 86 -12.85 3.68 -9.46
C SER A 86 -11.75 4.16 -8.53
N LEU A 87 -10.94 5.12 -8.97
CA LEU A 87 -9.91 5.79 -8.15
C LEU A 87 -10.51 6.36 -6.86
N ARG A 88 -11.74 6.88 -6.93
CA ARG A 88 -12.45 7.43 -5.78
C ARG A 88 -12.81 6.34 -4.77
N ALA A 89 -13.13 5.14 -5.24
CA ALA A 89 -13.42 4.00 -4.37
C ALA A 89 -12.16 3.35 -3.77
N ALA A 90 -11.02 3.44 -4.47
CA ALA A 90 -9.72 2.96 -4.00
C ALA A 90 -9.06 3.94 -3.00
N LEU A 91 -9.27 5.25 -3.16
CA LEU A 91 -8.78 6.30 -2.25
C LEU A 91 -9.72 6.51 -1.05
N ILE A 92 -11.03 6.40 -1.27
CA ILE A 92 -12.05 6.44 -0.21
C ILE A 92 -12.43 4.99 0.12
N VAL A 93 -11.44 4.18 0.50
CA VAL A 93 -11.76 2.96 1.23
C VAL A 93 -12.24 3.43 2.60
N SER A 94 -13.55 3.38 2.80
CA SER A 94 -14.13 3.33 4.13
C SER A 94 -13.60 2.05 4.78
N THR A 95 -12.45 2.17 5.45
CA THR A 95 -11.93 1.11 6.29
C THR A 95 -13.04 0.75 7.26
N ARG A 96 -13.53 -0.50 7.21
CA ARG A 96 -14.60 -0.95 8.12
C ARG A 96 -14.13 -0.93 9.59
N SER A 97 -12.82 -0.86 9.83
CA SER A 97 -12.18 -0.73 11.15
C SER A 97 -10.79 -0.04 11.06
N PRO A 98 -10.70 1.29 10.88
CA PRO A 98 -9.41 2.02 10.88
C PRO A 98 -8.64 1.79 12.19
N THR A 99 -9.38 1.59 13.28
CA THR A 99 -8.86 1.27 14.62
C THR A 99 -8.06 -0.03 14.66
N GLN A 100 -8.46 -1.05 13.88
CA GLN A 100 -7.81 -2.37 13.93
C GLN A 100 -6.47 -2.37 13.18
N LEU A 101 -6.36 -1.60 12.10
CA LEU A 101 -5.10 -1.33 11.42
C LEU A 101 -4.20 -0.42 12.27
N GLY A 102 -4.77 0.56 12.96
CA GLY A 102 -4.06 1.37 13.96
C GLY A 102 -3.47 0.51 15.09
N PHE A 103 -4.22 -0.46 15.60
CA PHE A 103 -3.73 -1.41 16.60
C PHE A 103 -2.60 -2.30 16.07
N LEU A 104 -2.67 -2.77 14.82
CA LEU A 104 -1.56 -3.51 14.20
C LEU A 104 -0.30 -2.65 14.10
N GLY A 105 -0.44 -1.38 13.72
CA GLY A 105 0.66 -0.42 13.70
C GLY A 105 1.26 -0.18 15.08
N VAL A 106 0.44 -0.03 16.12
CA VAL A 106 0.91 0.13 17.51
C VAL A 106 1.63 -1.12 18.00
N ILE A 107 1.12 -2.33 17.68
CA ILE A 107 1.77 -3.59 18.05
C ILE A 107 3.12 -3.74 17.35
N LEU A 108 3.22 -3.45 16.06
CA LEU A 108 4.49 -3.50 15.32
C LEU A 108 5.51 -2.46 15.83
N ALA A 109 5.06 -1.34 16.39
CA ALA A 109 5.94 -0.34 16.98
C ALA A 109 6.41 -0.71 18.40
N LEU A 110 5.75 -1.64 19.07
CA LEU A 110 6.02 -2.06 20.45
C LEU A 110 6.92 -3.30 20.56
N VAL A 111 7.12 -4.03 19.48
CA VAL A 111 7.96 -5.24 19.40
C VAL A 111 9.27 -4.91 18.69
#